data_AF-A0A423SV17-F1
#
_entry.id   AF-A0A423SV17-F1
#
_cell.length_a   1.000
_cell.length_b   1.000
_cell.length_c   1.000
_cell.angle_alpha   90.00
_cell.angle_beta   90.00
_cell.angle_gamma   90.00
#
_symmetry.space_group_name_H-M   'P 1'
#
loop_
_entity.id
_entity.type
_entity.pdbx_description
1 polymer ?
#
loop_
_entity_poly.entity_id
_entity_poly.type
_entity_poly.pdbx_seq_one_letter_code
_entity_poly.pdbx_strand_id
1 'polypeptide(L)'
;MKHRPSALLALVWAGMWGLVFATPVNNAHGRNPASPPGSKLLYIMLDGFRWDYVDLQSAAVLPGFTKFLKEGVRARWTHPLFPSLSYPTWTSLVTGQYAENHGVVGNYFYDSATKEEFSLFDVYASLMKMTGVNVYKHNDIPEKYHFKNNKYVHEIVVSAEKGNFVMASHSDKQLPARSDFVYYGAHGYDPDVQDMKGIFFAKGPAFQKGKIIEPIHVVDVYQVLTHVLGLTPQPHNGTWNHVQDAFVQSTPATHDESLQRHQC
;
A
#
# COMPACT_ATOMS: atom_id res chain seq x y z
N MET A 1 34.05 57.42 45.68
CA MET A 1 35.29 56.67 45.41
C MET A 1 35.12 55.98 44.05
N LYS A 2 35.71 56.54 43.00
CA LYS A 2 37.00 56.18 42.36
C LYS A 2 36.94 54.89 41.50
N HIS A 3 37.11 55.14 40.19
CA HIS A 3 37.78 54.36 39.14
C HIS A 3 37.20 53.04 38.57
N ARG A 4 36.91 53.10 37.26
CA ARG A 4 36.97 52.03 36.23
C ARG A 4 38.46 51.68 35.92
N PRO A 5 38.80 50.89 34.87
CA PRO A 5 38.61 49.45 34.56
C PRO A 5 39.94 48.76 34.12
N SER A 6 40.00 47.41 34.02
CA SER A 6 40.98 46.58 33.25
C SER A 6 40.95 45.14 33.82
N ALA A 7 41.12 44.00 33.15
CA ALA A 7 41.53 43.57 31.82
C ALA A 7 41.01 42.10 31.68
N LEU A 8 40.47 41.69 30.53
CA LEU A 8 41.14 40.79 29.57
C LEU A 8 41.90 39.59 30.21
N LEU A 9 41.28 38.41 30.14
CA LEU A 9 41.98 37.16 29.82
C LEU A 9 40.97 36.14 29.26
N ALA A 10 40.97 36.05 27.94
CA ALA A 10 40.46 34.91 27.19
C ALA A 10 41.61 33.89 27.02
N LEU A 11 41.27 32.60 27.05
CA LEU A 11 41.88 31.41 26.42
C LEU A 11 41.68 30.19 27.35
N VAL A 12 40.72 29.29 27.07
CA VAL A 12 40.75 28.13 26.15
C VAL A 12 41.09 26.82 26.89
N TRP A 13 40.11 25.91 26.94
CA TRP A 13 40.21 24.47 26.61
C TRP A 13 38.79 23.87 26.67
N ALA A 14 38.13 23.66 25.52
CA ALA A 14 38.10 22.42 24.74
C ALA A 14 37.10 21.38 25.30
N GLY A 15 35.99 21.16 24.57
CA GLY A 15 34.98 20.17 24.96
C GLY A 15 33.77 20.12 24.02
N MET A 16 33.99 19.64 22.80
CA MET A 16 33.01 19.06 21.85
C MET A 16 31.88 19.94 21.30
N TRP A 17 32.13 20.37 20.07
CA TRP A 17 31.13 20.76 19.08
C TRP A 17 30.28 19.57 18.64
N GLY A 18 28.99 19.82 18.51
CA GLY A 18 28.06 19.08 17.64
C GLY A 18 27.26 20.09 16.83
N LEU A 19 27.95 20.92 16.04
CA LEU A 19 27.35 21.71 14.98
C LEU A 19 26.75 20.73 13.96
N VAL A 20 25.43 20.62 13.94
CA VAL A 20 24.71 19.96 12.84
C VAL A 20 24.85 20.88 11.63
N PHE A 21 25.93 20.67 10.87
CA PHE A 21 25.91 21.02 9.47
C PHE A 21 24.80 20.18 8.85
N ALA A 22 23.70 20.83 8.46
CA ALA A 22 22.87 20.31 7.38
C ALA A 22 23.73 20.35 6.12
N THR A 23 24.61 19.37 5.96
CA THR A 23 25.11 19.02 4.65
C THR A 23 23.89 18.76 3.79
N PRO A 24 23.85 19.24 2.53
CA PRO A 24 22.94 18.61 1.59
C PRO A 24 23.31 17.13 1.66
N VAL A 25 22.38 16.29 2.08
CA VAL A 25 22.50 14.88 1.77
C VAL A 25 22.49 14.88 0.25
N ASN A 26 23.69 14.83 -0.33
CA ASN A 26 23.85 14.27 -1.64
C ASN A 26 23.21 12.89 -1.51
N ASN A 27 21.94 12.80 -1.90
CA ASN A 27 21.26 11.54 -2.20
C ASN A 27 21.94 10.99 -3.46
N ALA A 28 23.20 10.61 -3.29
CA ALA A 28 23.99 9.77 -4.16
C ALA A 28 23.83 8.29 -3.76
N HIS A 29 22.86 7.98 -2.87
CA HIS A 29 22.29 6.65 -2.79
C HIS A 29 21.38 6.42 -4.00
N GLY A 30 22.03 6.02 -5.10
CA GLY A 30 21.48 5.11 -6.09
C GLY A 30 20.09 5.42 -6.66
N ARG A 31 19.83 6.64 -7.14
CA ARG A 31 18.78 6.79 -8.16
C ARG A 31 19.28 6.11 -9.43
N ASN A 32 18.89 4.86 -9.65
CA ASN A 32 18.88 4.27 -10.97
C ASN A 32 17.44 4.37 -11.49
N PRO A 33 17.02 5.51 -12.06
CA PRO A 33 15.64 5.65 -12.47
C PRO A 33 15.39 4.76 -13.68
N ALA A 34 14.58 3.72 -13.50
CA ALA A 34 14.10 2.86 -14.58
C ALA A 34 13.26 3.64 -15.62
N SER A 35 12.79 4.84 -15.25
CA SER A 35 11.99 5.74 -16.09
C SER A 35 12.63 7.13 -16.20
N PRO A 36 12.51 7.83 -17.34
CA PRO A 36 13.01 9.20 -17.50
C PRO A 36 12.46 10.18 -16.44
N PRO A 37 13.24 11.21 -16.02
CA PRO A 37 12.77 12.23 -15.09
C PRO A 37 11.45 12.86 -15.54
N GLY A 38 10.48 12.95 -14.63
CA GLY A 38 9.14 13.49 -14.92
C GLY A 38 8.11 12.47 -15.40
N SER A 39 8.49 11.20 -15.57
CA SER A 39 7.54 10.12 -15.83
C SER A 39 6.55 9.94 -14.66
N LYS A 40 5.26 9.83 -14.97
CA LYS A 40 4.20 9.57 -13.98
C LYS A 40 3.77 8.11 -14.05
N LEU A 41 3.47 7.52 -12.90
CA LEU A 41 2.87 6.19 -12.80
C LEU A 41 1.35 6.33 -12.67
N LEU A 42 0.61 5.61 -13.51
CA LEU A 42 -0.82 5.37 -13.34
C LEU A 42 -1.02 3.90 -12.98
N TYR A 43 -1.56 3.65 -11.79
CA TYR A 43 -1.89 2.31 -11.31
C TYR A 43 -3.40 2.12 -11.40
N ILE A 44 -3.84 1.11 -12.16
CA ILE A 44 -5.26 0.77 -12.34
C ILE A 44 -5.49 -0.61 -11.74
N MET A 45 -6.37 -0.69 -10.74
CA MET A 45 -6.78 -1.94 -10.12
C MET A 45 -8.20 -2.27 -10.57
N LEU A 46 -8.38 -3.47 -11.14
CA LEU A 46 -9.68 -3.98 -11.57
C LEU A 46 -10.06 -5.16 -10.67
N ASP A 47 -11.00 -4.94 -9.75
CA ASP A 47 -11.40 -5.96 -8.79
C ASP A 47 -12.15 -7.12 -9.48
N GLY A 48 -11.87 -8.35 -9.05
CA GLY A 48 -12.48 -9.57 -9.58
C GLY A 48 -12.18 -9.88 -11.06
N PHE A 49 -11.18 -9.24 -11.68
CA PHE A 49 -10.84 -9.48 -13.09
C PHE A 49 -9.97 -10.74 -13.24
N ARG A 50 -10.60 -11.86 -13.58
CA ARG A 50 -9.94 -13.16 -13.77
C ARG A 50 -8.96 -13.15 -14.95
N TRP A 51 -7.87 -13.91 -14.81
CA TRP A 51 -6.74 -13.90 -15.73
C TRP A 51 -7.08 -14.15 -17.21
N ASP A 52 -8.10 -14.97 -17.51
CA ASP A 52 -8.48 -15.40 -18.86
C ASP A 52 -9.59 -14.54 -19.49
N TYR A 53 -10.22 -13.64 -18.72
CA TYR A 53 -11.29 -12.79 -19.25
C TYR A 53 -10.84 -11.94 -20.43
N VAL A 54 -9.55 -11.60 -20.52
CA VAL A 54 -9.00 -10.90 -21.69
C VAL A 54 -8.99 -11.80 -22.93
N ASP A 55 -8.72 -13.09 -22.76
CA ASP A 55 -8.55 -14.05 -23.86
C ASP A 55 -9.89 -14.63 -24.33
N LEU A 56 -10.90 -14.61 -23.47
CA LEU A 56 -12.27 -15.01 -23.79
C LEU A 56 -13.04 -13.96 -24.60
N GLN A 57 -12.51 -12.73 -24.69
CA GLN A 57 -13.17 -11.62 -25.38
C GLN A 57 -12.45 -11.28 -26.69
N SER A 58 -13.22 -10.88 -27.71
CA SER A 58 -12.60 -10.41 -28.95
C SER A 58 -11.86 -9.09 -28.76
N ALA A 59 -10.86 -8.83 -29.61
CA ALA A 59 -10.12 -7.55 -29.60
C ALA A 59 -11.03 -6.34 -29.82
N ALA A 60 -12.20 -6.52 -30.46
CA ALA A 60 -13.19 -5.46 -30.62
C ALA A 60 -13.90 -5.09 -29.30
N VAL A 61 -14.06 -6.05 -28.39
CA VAL A 61 -14.70 -5.83 -27.07
C VAL A 61 -13.71 -5.22 -26.09
N LEU A 62 -12.45 -5.68 -26.09
CA LEU A 62 -11.39 -5.20 -25.19
C LEU A 62 -10.19 -4.59 -25.95
N PRO A 63 -10.39 -3.51 -26.73
CA PRO A 63 -9.33 -2.93 -27.57
C PRO A 63 -8.19 -2.33 -26.75
N GLY A 64 -8.46 -1.85 -25.53
CA GLY A 64 -7.46 -1.34 -24.61
C GLY A 64 -6.44 -2.41 -24.19
N PHE A 65 -6.91 -3.59 -23.78
CA PHE A 65 -6.05 -4.72 -23.40
C PHE A 65 -5.21 -5.22 -24.57
N THR A 66 -5.78 -5.27 -25.77
CA THR A 66 -5.04 -5.58 -27.00
C THR A 66 -3.86 -4.62 -27.20
N LYS A 67 -4.07 -3.33 -26.93
CA LYS A 67 -3.00 -2.32 -27.01
C LYS A 67 -1.93 -2.53 -25.93
N PHE A 68 -2.32 -2.84 -24.69
CA PHE A 68 -1.37 -3.16 -23.61
C PHE A 68 -0.52 -4.39 -23.94
N LEU A 69 -1.11 -5.44 -24.50
CA LEU A 69 -0.39 -6.63 -24.96
C LEU A 69 0.66 -6.29 -26.02
N LYS A 70 0.29 -5.47 -27.01
CA LYS A 70 1.19 -5.12 -28.12
C LYS A 70 2.30 -4.16 -27.71
N GLU A 71 2.00 -3.20 -26.85
CA GLU A 71 2.88 -2.07 -26.54
C GLU A 71 3.54 -2.17 -25.16
N GLY A 72 3.30 -3.25 -24.42
CA GLY A 72 3.81 -3.46 -23.07
C GLY A 72 4.02 -4.93 -22.74
N VAL A 73 3.87 -5.26 -21.47
CA VAL A 73 4.01 -6.61 -20.92
C VAL A 73 2.73 -7.08 -20.23
N ARG A 74 2.49 -8.38 -20.27
CA ARG A 74 1.47 -9.08 -19.48
C ARG A 74 2.10 -10.24 -18.74
N ALA A 75 1.76 -10.48 -17.48
CA ALA A 75 2.02 -11.78 -16.86
C ALA A 75 0.94 -12.78 -17.27
N ARG A 76 1.29 -14.05 -17.50
CA ARG A 76 0.30 -15.11 -17.84
C ARG A 76 -0.89 -15.06 -16.89
N TRP A 77 -0.62 -14.89 -15.60
CA TRP A 77 -1.58 -14.51 -14.57
C TRP A 77 -0.85 -14.00 -13.31
N THR A 78 -1.59 -13.42 -12.37
CA THR A 78 -1.11 -13.17 -11.02
C THR A 78 -1.59 -14.25 -10.07
N HIS A 79 -0.72 -14.64 -9.15
CA HIS A 79 -1.02 -15.52 -8.04
C HIS A 79 -1.44 -14.68 -6.84
N PRO A 80 -2.72 -14.73 -6.39
CA PRO A 80 -3.17 -13.99 -5.22
C PRO A 80 -2.58 -14.60 -3.95
N LEU A 81 -2.69 -13.90 -2.82
CA LEU A 81 -2.47 -14.55 -1.52
C LEU A 81 -3.73 -15.31 -1.07
N PHE A 82 -3.59 -16.13 -0.04
CA PHE A 82 -4.72 -16.69 0.69
C PHE A 82 -5.08 -15.80 1.90
N PRO A 83 -6.38 -15.53 2.15
CA PRO A 83 -7.49 -15.80 1.25
C PRO A 83 -7.47 -14.85 0.06
N SER A 84 -7.95 -15.29 -1.11
CA SER A 84 -8.04 -14.50 -2.35
C SER A 84 -9.18 -13.47 -2.29
N LEU A 85 -9.18 -12.66 -1.23
CA LEU A 85 -10.15 -11.62 -0.91
C LEU A 85 -9.59 -10.23 -1.22
N SER A 86 -10.49 -9.28 -1.40
CA SER A 86 -10.20 -7.93 -1.87
C SER A 86 -9.22 -7.19 -0.95
N TYR A 87 -9.57 -6.95 0.32
CA TYR A 87 -8.75 -6.14 1.22
C TYR A 87 -7.36 -6.72 1.52
N PRO A 88 -7.23 -8.04 1.80
CA PRO A 88 -5.92 -8.66 1.90
C PRO A 88 -5.08 -8.43 0.64
N THR A 89 -5.65 -8.71 -0.54
CA THR A 89 -4.97 -8.57 -1.83
C THR A 89 -4.58 -7.13 -2.15
N TRP A 90 -5.47 -6.17 -1.95
CA TRP A 90 -5.19 -4.75 -2.19
C TRP A 90 -4.06 -4.24 -1.30
N THR A 91 -4.04 -4.69 -0.04
CA THR A 91 -2.98 -4.33 0.90
C THR A 91 -1.64 -4.94 0.48
N SER A 92 -1.61 -6.21 0.08
CA SER A 92 -0.40 -6.85 -0.44
C SER A 92 0.14 -6.20 -1.70
N LEU A 93 -0.72 -5.75 -2.62
CA LEU A 93 -0.31 -5.08 -3.85
C LEU A 93 0.48 -3.78 -3.61
N VAL A 94 0.14 -3.04 -2.56
CA VAL A 94 0.73 -1.72 -2.26
C VAL A 94 1.81 -1.76 -1.17
N THR A 95 1.92 -2.85 -0.42
CA THR A 95 2.94 -3.04 0.62
C THR A 95 4.01 -4.06 0.24
N GLY A 96 3.69 -4.97 -0.68
CA GLY A 96 4.51 -6.13 -1.01
C GLY A 96 4.54 -7.18 0.10
N GLN A 97 3.65 -7.08 1.09
CA GLN A 97 3.61 -7.96 2.25
C GLN A 97 2.50 -9.00 2.13
N TYR A 98 2.69 -10.17 2.73
CA TYR A 98 1.59 -11.14 2.90
C TYR A 98 0.61 -10.69 3.99
N ALA A 99 -0.61 -11.28 3.99
CA ALA A 99 -1.65 -10.96 4.97
C ALA A 99 -1.21 -11.08 6.43
N GLU A 100 -0.40 -12.10 6.73
CA GLU A 100 0.17 -12.30 8.07
C GLU A 100 1.13 -11.19 8.49
N ASN A 101 1.80 -10.52 7.54
CA ASN A 101 2.76 -9.46 7.83
C ASN A 101 2.06 -8.11 7.99
N HIS A 102 1.09 -7.78 7.13
CA HIS A 102 0.39 -6.50 7.18
C HIS A 102 -0.90 -6.52 8.02
N GLY A 103 -1.34 -7.69 8.51
CA GLY A 103 -2.44 -7.85 9.46
C GLY A 103 -3.85 -7.73 8.88
N VAL A 104 -4.02 -7.57 7.56
CA VAL A 104 -5.34 -7.51 6.90
C VAL A 104 -5.64 -8.88 6.32
N VAL A 105 -6.27 -9.73 7.13
CA VAL A 105 -6.42 -11.17 6.85
C VAL A 105 -7.77 -11.56 6.25
N GLY A 106 -8.71 -10.63 6.16
CA GLY A 106 -10.00 -10.83 5.51
C GLY A 106 -10.65 -9.50 5.12
N ASN A 107 -11.70 -9.58 4.31
CA ASN A 107 -12.57 -8.41 4.07
C ASN A 107 -13.31 -8.00 5.35
N TYR A 108 -13.55 -9.00 6.20
CA TYR A 108 -14.10 -8.83 7.52
C TYR A 108 -13.42 -9.82 8.45
N PHE A 109 -12.98 -9.36 9.62
CA PHE A 109 -12.35 -10.24 10.59
C PHE A 109 -12.51 -9.69 12.00
N TYR A 110 -12.49 -10.63 12.93
CA TYR A 110 -12.67 -10.41 14.36
C TYR A 110 -11.31 -10.58 15.03
N ASP A 111 -10.84 -9.54 15.71
CA ASP A 111 -9.67 -9.69 16.56
C ASP A 111 -10.09 -10.25 17.92
N SER A 112 -9.65 -11.48 18.21
CA SER A 112 -10.00 -12.18 19.44
C SER A 112 -9.29 -11.68 20.68
N ALA A 113 -8.16 -11.00 20.53
CA ALA A 113 -7.41 -10.41 21.64
C ALA A 113 -8.05 -9.08 22.06
N THR A 114 -8.38 -8.23 21.09
CA THR A 114 -8.93 -6.89 21.36
C THR A 114 -10.45 -6.86 21.49
N LYS A 115 -11.14 -7.90 21.01
CA LYS A 115 -12.60 -7.89 20.87
C LYS A 115 -13.05 -6.71 19.98
N GLU A 116 -12.36 -6.48 18.85
CA GLU A 116 -12.74 -5.48 17.82
C GLU A 116 -12.98 -6.05 16.41
N GLU A 117 -14.08 -5.61 15.79
CA GLU A 117 -14.54 -6.06 14.47
C GLU A 117 -14.00 -5.15 13.38
N PHE A 118 -13.58 -5.75 12.28
CA PHE A 118 -13.36 -5.06 11.02
C PHE A 118 -14.53 -5.31 10.03
N SER A 119 -15.32 -4.27 9.72
CA SER A 119 -16.34 -4.22 8.64
C SER A 119 -16.47 -2.81 8.07
N LEU A 120 -16.24 -2.60 6.77
CA LEU A 120 -16.10 -1.22 6.24
C LEU A 120 -17.44 -0.47 6.03
N PHE A 121 -18.54 -1.16 5.70
CA PHE A 121 -19.81 -0.52 5.29
C PHE A 121 -20.87 -0.40 6.41
N ASP A 122 -20.94 -1.35 7.34
CA ASP A 122 -21.94 -1.34 8.42
C ASP A 122 -21.61 -0.37 9.54
N VAL A 123 -20.34 0.00 9.66
CA VAL A 123 -19.83 0.92 10.68
C VAL A 123 -20.41 2.33 10.48
N TYR A 124 -20.36 2.88 9.26
CA TYR A 124 -20.90 4.23 9.03
C TYR A 124 -22.40 4.32 9.33
N ALA A 125 -23.20 3.38 8.82
CA ALA A 125 -24.65 3.38 9.00
C ALA A 125 -25.08 3.11 10.46
N SER A 126 -24.30 2.33 11.21
CA SER A 126 -24.54 2.06 12.63
C SER A 126 -24.10 3.21 13.51
N LEU A 127 -22.93 3.81 13.25
CA LEU A 127 -22.45 5.00 13.94
C LEU A 127 -23.42 6.18 13.76
N MET A 128 -24.00 6.36 12.58
CA MET A 128 -25.01 7.40 12.31
C MET A 128 -26.28 7.26 13.15
N LYS A 129 -26.56 6.08 13.72
CA LYS A 129 -27.71 5.84 14.62
C LYS A 129 -27.35 6.06 16.09
N MET A 130 -26.07 6.24 16.43
CA MET A 130 -25.61 6.43 17.80
C MET A 130 -25.88 7.86 18.26
N THR A 131 -26.40 7.98 19.49
CA THR A 131 -26.59 9.29 20.14
C THR A 131 -25.31 9.70 20.89
N GLY A 132 -25.06 11.00 21.01
CA GLY A 132 -23.89 11.52 21.73
C GLY A 132 -22.58 11.56 20.93
N VAL A 133 -22.63 11.26 19.63
CA VAL A 133 -21.49 11.37 18.70
C VAL A 133 -21.92 11.99 17.38
N ASN A 134 -20.98 12.67 16.71
CA ASN A 134 -21.10 13.14 15.33
C ASN A 134 -20.22 12.26 14.43
N VAL A 135 -20.73 11.87 13.27
CA VAL A 135 -20.04 10.96 12.35
C VAL A 135 -19.91 11.64 10.99
N TYR A 136 -18.70 11.71 10.47
CA TYR A 136 -18.40 12.38 9.20
C TYR A 136 -17.71 11.41 8.26
N LYS A 137 -18.13 11.41 6.99
CA LYS A 137 -17.24 10.96 5.92
C LYS A 137 -16.16 12.02 5.72
N HIS A 138 -15.01 11.61 5.22
CA HIS A 138 -13.85 12.48 4.97
C HIS A 138 -14.22 13.83 4.33
N ASN A 139 -15.01 13.81 3.27
CA ASN A 139 -15.41 15.02 2.54
C ASN A 139 -16.44 15.89 3.29
N ASP A 140 -17.17 15.30 4.23
CA ASP A 140 -18.26 15.94 4.98
C ASP A 140 -17.78 16.54 6.32
N ILE A 141 -16.50 16.40 6.65
CA ILE A 141 -15.90 16.98 7.85
C ILE A 141 -16.02 18.52 7.77
N PRO A 142 -16.60 19.19 8.78
CA PRO A 142 -16.79 20.63 8.77
C PRO A 142 -15.48 21.42 8.60
N GLU A 143 -15.50 22.41 7.69
CA GLU A 143 -14.31 23.24 7.38
C GLU A 143 -13.74 23.93 8.62
N LYS A 144 -14.61 24.29 9.58
CA LYS A 144 -14.23 24.93 10.85
C LYS A 144 -13.22 24.13 11.69
N TYR A 145 -13.11 22.82 11.45
CA TYR A 145 -12.13 21.96 12.15
C TYR A 145 -10.74 22.02 11.51
N HIS A 146 -10.61 22.59 10.30
CA HIS A 146 -9.36 22.66 9.54
C HIS A 146 -8.62 21.31 9.46
N PHE A 147 -9.39 20.22 9.40
CA PHE A 147 -8.89 18.86 9.61
C PHE A 147 -8.79 18.08 8.29
N LYS A 148 -9.83 18.12 7.45
CA LYS A 148 -10.01 17.20 6.29
C LYS A 148 -8.94 17.27 5.19
N ASN A 149 -8.21 18.37 5.05
CA ASN A 149 -7.31 18.58 3.91
C ASN A 149 -5.93 17.88 4.07
N ASN A 150 -5.72 17.11 5.15
CA ASN A 150 -4.50 16.35 5.36
C ASN A 150 -4.68 14.90 4.86
N LYS A 151 -3.72 14.42 4.07
CA LYS A 151 -3.72 13.06 3.47
C LYS A 151 -3.77 11.90 4.48
N TYR A 152 -3.55 12.16 5.77
CA TYR A 152 -3.62 11.16 6.84
C TYR A 152 -4.99 11.11 7.53
N VAL A 153 -5.96 11.94 7.13
CA VAL A 153 -7.31 11.87 7.70
C VAL A 153 -8.05 10.66 7.15
N HIS A 154 -8.51 9.81 8.07
CA HIS A 154 -9.26 8.59 7.76
C HIS A 154 -10.61 8.87 7.08
N GLU A 155 -11.17 7.85 6.42
CA GLU A 155 -12.40 7.98 5.63
C GLU A 155 -13.66 8.26 6.45
N ILE A 156 -13.69 7.81 7.71
CA ILE A 156 -14.75 8.08 8.68
C ILE A 156 -14.10 8.67 9.93
N VAL A 157 -14.65 9.79 10.40
CA VAL A 157 -14.22 10.46 11.63
C VAL A 157 -15.43 10.56 12.56
N VAL A 158 -15.26 10.06 13.80
CA VAL A 158 -16.27 10.17 14.86
C VAL A 158 -15.80 11.19 15.88
N SER A 159 -16.66 12.15 16.21
CA SER A 159 -16.42 13.18 17.22
C SER A 159 -17.44 13.07 18.34
N ALA A 160 -16.98 12.90 19.58
CA ALA A 160 -17.87 12.83 20.74
C ALA A 160 -18.52 14.19 21.04
N GLU A 161 -19.81 14.19 21.36
CA GLU A 161 -20.48 15.37 21.89
C GLU A 161 -20.05 15.63 23.34
N LYS A 162 -20.12 16.89 23.77
CA LYS A 162 -19.73 17.30 25.13
C LYS A 162 -20.48 16.46 26.19
N GLY A 163 -19.71 15.81 27.06
CA GLY A 163 -20.24 14.91 28.10
C GLY A 163 -20.18 13.42 27.74
N ASN A 164 -19.79 13.07 26.51
CA ASN A 164 -19.61 11.69 26.05
C ASN A 164 -18.14 11.39 25.77
N PHE A 165 -17.78 10.10 25.84
CA PHE A 165 -16.48 9.56 25.44
C PHE A 165 -16.70 8.33 24.57
N VAL A 166 -15.90 8.17 23.51
CA VAL A 166 -15.88 6.96 22.69
C VAL A 166 -14.80 6.03 23.24
N MET A 167 -15.19 4.81 23.62
CA MET A 167 -14.30 3.78 24.17
C MET A 167 -14.62 2.43 23.51
N ALA A 168 -13.64 1.54 23.39
CA ALA A 168 -13.83 0.21 22.83
C ALA A 168 -14.76 -0.67 23.69
N SER A 169 -15.60 -1.49 23.04
CA SER A 169 -16.58 -2.39 23.71
C SER A 169 -15.92 -3.70 24.13
N HIS A 170 -15.99 -4.05 25.40
CA HIS A 170 -15.39 -5.27 25.95
C HIS A 170 -16.38 -6.48 25.97
N SER A 171 -17.17 -6.73 24.91
CA SER A 171 -18.24 -7.78 24.90
C SER A 171 -18.20 -8.78 23.73
N ASP A 172 -18.78 -9.96 23.97
CA ASP A 172 -18.90 -11.14 23.09
C ASP A 172 -19.96 -11.01 21.96
N LYS A 173 -20.55 -9.82 21.71
CA LYS A 173 -21.58 -9.52 20.68
C LYS A 173 -21.06 -8.81 19.42
N GLN A 174 -19.75 -8.85 19.22
CA GLN A 174 -19.07 -8.19 18.12
C GLN A 174 -19.14 -9.05 16.85
N LEU A 175 -19.31 -8.39 15.70
CA LEU A 175 -19.60 -8.97 14.39
C LEU A 175 -18.28 -9.12 13.57
N PRO A 176 -18.31 -9.62 12.31
CA PRO A 176 -19.50 -10.05 11.58
C PRO A 176 -19.96 -11.43 12.02
N ALA A 177 -21.27 -11.63 11.86
CA ALA A 177 -21.99 -12.90 11.93
C ALA A 177 -22.57 -13.22 10.53
N ARG A 178 -22.85 -14.51 10.29
CA ARG A 178 -23.16 -15.16 8.99
C ARG A 178 -24.30 -14.50 8.17
N SER A 179 -24.18 -14.55 6.83
CA SER A 179 -25.14 -13.99 5.85
C SER A 179 -25.86 -15.07 5.00
N ASP A 180 -27.11 -14.81 4.57
CA ASP A 180 -27.99 -15.67 3.73
C ASP A 180 -27.92 -15.40 2.20
N PHE A 181 -26.91 -14.67 1.72
CA PHE A 181 -26.76 -14.36 0.29
C PHE A 181 -26.40 -15.60 -0.55
N VAL A 182 -27.09 -15.81 -1.69
CA VAL A 182 -26.68 -16.80 -2.70
C VAL A 182 -25.71 -16.13 -3.69
N TYR A 183 -24.45 -16.52 -3.65
CA TYR A 183 -23.42 -16.05 -4.56
C TYR A 183 -23.38 -16.93 -5.83
N TYR A 184 -23.58 -16.34 -7.02
CA TYR A 184 -23.39 -17.03 -8.31
C TYR A 184 -21.92 -17.17 -8.71
N GLY A 185 -21.06 -16.38 -8.07
CA GLY A 185 -19.62 -16.45 -8.14
C GLY A 185 -19.07 -15.84 -6.86
N ALA A 186 -17.99 -16.42 -6.35
CA ALA A 186 -17.30 -15.94 -5.17
C ALA A 186 -15.79 -16.06 -5.39
N HIS A 187 -15.03 -15.38 -4.55
CA HIS A 187 -13.59 -15.49 -4.45
C HIS A 187 -13.20 -15.60 -2.97
N GLY A 188 -11.92 -15.78 -2.67
CA GLY A 188 -11.45 -16.14 -1.32
C GLY A 188 -11.05 -17.62 -1.20
N TYR A 189 -11.18 -18.39 -2.28
CA TYR A 189 -10.74 -19.78 -2.35
C TYR A 189 -9.21 -19.88 -2.40
N ASP A 190 -8.73 -21.13 -2.37
CA ASP A 190 -7.31 -21.47 -2.51
C ASP A 190 -6.69 -20.74 -3.72
N PRO A 191 -5.55 -20.04 -3.54
CA PRO A 191 -4.88 -19.33 -4.62
C PRO A 191 -4.52 -20.20 -5.81
N ASP A 192 -4.31 -21.51 -5.60
CA ASP A 192 -3.95 -22.47 -6.66
C ASP A 192 -5.09 -22.80 -7.62
N VAL A 193 -6.34 -22.53 -7.22
CA VAL A 193 -7.49 -22.67 -8.12
C VAL A 193 -7.34 -21.67 -9.27
N GLN A 194 -7.41 -22.18 -10.50
CA GLN A 194 -7.24 -21.40 -11.72
C GLN A 194 -8.17 -20.18 -11.78
N ASP A 195 -9.37 -20.30 -11.18
CA ASP A 195 -10.35 -19.22 -11.15
C ASP A 195 -9.97 -18.04 -10.25
N MET A 196 -9.06 -18.22 -9.31
CA MET A 196 -8.59 -17.17 -8.40
C MET A 196 -7.44 -16.34 -8.98
N LYS A 197 -6.88 -16.77 -10.12
CA LYS A 197 -5.75 -16.06 -10.73
C LYS A 197 -6.21 -14.74 -11.35
N GLY A 198 -5.46 -13.67 -11.10
CA GLY A 198 -5.76 -12.33 -11.60
C GLY A 198 -4.93 -11.93 -12.82
N ILE A 199 -5.06 -10.67 -13.21
CA ILE A 199 -4.31 -10.06 -14.31
C ILE A 199 -3.17 -9.18 -13.83
N PHE A 200 -2.12 -9.06 -14.66
CA PHE A 200 -1.13 -8.00 -14.56
C PHE A 200 -0.73 -7.53 -15.95
N PHE A 201 -0.83 -6.22 -16.17
CA PHE A 201 -0.42 -5.55 -17.40
C PHE A 201 0.40 -4.33 -17.03
N ALA A 202 1.47 -4.08 -17.78
CA ALA A 202 2.25 -2.87 -17.61
C ALA A 202 2.72 -2.35 -18.97
N LYS A 203 2.76 -1.03 -19.10
CA LYS A 203 3.21 -0.36 -20.32
C LYS A 203 3.91 0.94 -19.94
N GLY A 204 5.07 1.17 -20.53
CA GLY A 204 5.85 2.38 -20.29
C GLY A 204 7.31 2.21 -20.71
N PRO A 205 8.13 3.25 -20.56
CA PRO A 205 9.54 3.22 -20.96
C PRO A 205 10.38 2.20 -20.19
N ALA A 206 9.99 1.84 -18.97
CA ALA A 206 10.68 0.84 -18.15
C ALA A 206 10.42 -0.61 -18.61
N PHE A 207 9.29 -0.85 -19.28
CA PHE A 207 8.81 -2.20 -19.59
C PHE A 207 9.15 -2.65 -21.01
N GLN A 208 9.33 -3.96 -21.19
CA GLN A 208 9.43 -4.55 -22.53
C GLN A 208 8.12 -4.36 -23.31
N LYS A 209 8.14 -4.60 -24.62
CA LYS A 209 6.96 -4.47 -25.50
C LYS A 209 6.63 -5.80 -26.15
N GLY A 210 5.35 -6.16 -26.19
CA GLY A 210 4.89 -7.39 -26.85
C GLY A 210 5.23 -8.67 -26.10
N LYS A 211 5.54 -8.60 -24.79
CA LYS A 211 6.04 -9.76 -24.03
C LYS A 211 5.00 -10.29 -23.06
N ILE A 212 4.80 -11.60 -23.09
CA ILE A 212 4.10 -12.33 -22.04
C ILE A 212 5.17 -12.93 -21.14
N ILE A 213 5.14 -12.59 -19.85
CA ILE A 213 6.06 -13.11 -18.83
C ILE A 213 5.40 -14.22 -18.03
N GLU A 214 6.24 -14.97 -17.32
CA GLU A 214 5.82 -16.00 -16.37
C GLU A 214 4.89 -15.43 -15.28
N PRO A 215 4.08 -16.28 -14.62
CA PRO A 215 3.23 -15.85 -13.53
C PRO A 215 4.01 -15.12 -12.44
N ILE A 216 3.38 -14.10 -11.86
CA ILE A 216 3.94 -13.31 -10.76
C ILE A 216 3.04 -13.43 -9.53
N HIS A 217 3.55 -13.14 -8.34
CA HIS A 217 2.74 -13.06 -7.12
C HIS A 217 2.27 -11.61 -6.90
N VAL A 218 1.13 -11.44 -6.24
CA VAL A 218 0.61 -10.10 -5.90
C VAL A 218 1.58 -9.28 -5.05
N VAL A 219 2.39 -9.93 -4.20
CA VAL A 219 3.44 -9.28 -3.41
C VAL A 219 4.60 -8.75 -4.26
N ASP A 220 4.80 -9.28 -5.46
CA ASP A 220 5.84 -8.82 -6.38
C ASP A 220 5.48 -7.46 -7.02
N VAL A 221 4.21 -7.04 -6.95
CA VAL A 221 3.76 -5.79 -7.58
C VAL A 221 4.36 -4.57 -6.89
N TYR A 222 4.51 -4.58 -5.56
CA TYR A 222 5.07 -3.45 -4.81
C TYR A 222 6.46 -3.04 -5.31
N GLN A 223 7.37 -4.01 -5.45
CA GLN A 223 8.73 -3.77 -5.95
C GLN A 223 8.75 -3.32 -7.42
N VAL A 224 7.74 -3.69 -8.24
CA VAL A 224 7.56 -3.14 -9.58
C VAL A 224 7.23 -1.65 -9.50
N LEU A 225 6.30 -1.27 -8.63
CA LEU A 225 5.89 0.14 -8.45
C LEU A 225 7.06 1.00 -7.96
N THR A 226 7.78 0.54 -6.93
CA THR A 226 8.92 1.29 -6.38
C THR A 226 10.07 1.40 -7.38
N HIS A 227 10.38 0.33 -8.12
CA HIS A 227 11.40 0.35 -9.17
C HIS A 227 11.07 1.36 -10.28
N VAL A 228 9.83 1.35 -10.79
CA VAL A 228 9.39 2.30 -11.84
C VAL A 228 9.45 3.75 -11.36
N LEU A 229 9.12 3.99 -10.08
CA LEU A 229 9.17 5.30 -9.45
C LEU A 229 10.59 5.73 -9.01
N GLY A 230 11.57 4.83 -9.06
CA GLY A 230 12.91 5.08 -8.53
C GLY A 230 12.93 5.31 -7.02
N LEU A 231 12.05 4.63 -6.28
CA LEU A 231 11.97 4.66 -4.82
C LEU A 231 12.72 3.46 -4.24
N THR A 232 13.39 3.68 -3.11
CA THR A 232 13.91 2.58 -2.30
C THR A 232 12.73 1.83 -1.66
N PRO A 233 12.55 0.53 -1.94
CA PRO A 233 11.49 -0.24 -1.32
C PRO A 233 11.72 -0.37 0.20
N GLN A 234 10.62 -0.35 0.96
CA GLN A 234 10.62 -0.82 2.36
C GLN A 234 10.62 -2.36 2.39
N PRO A 235 10.89 -3.01 3.54
CA PRO A 235 10.84 -4.47 3.64
C PRO A 235 9.54 -5.07 3.09
N HIS A 236 9.67 -6.05 2.21
CA HIS A 236 8.57 -6.73 1.52
C HIS A 236 8.91 -8.20 1.25
N ASN A 237 7.89 -8.98 0.86
CA ASN A 237 8.00 -10.41 0.52
C ASN A 237 8.12 -10.67 -1.01
N GLY A 238 7.99 -9.63 -1.84
CA GLY A 238 8.20 -9.74 -3.29
C GLY A 238 9.57 -10.31 -3.67
N THR A 239 9.61 -11.07 -4.77
CA THR A 239 10.81 -11.70 -5.33
C THR A 239 11.10 -11.12 -6.72
N TRP A 240 12.26 -10.49 -6.89
CA TRP A 240 12.60 -9.78 -8.13
C TRP A 240 12.61 -10.69 -9.38
N ASN A 241 13.05 -11.94 -9.23
CA ASN A 241 13.17 -12.88 -10.35
C ASN A 241 11.85 -13.16 -11.06
N HIS A 242 10.70 -13.02 -10.38
CA HIS A 242 9.39 -13.19 -11.01
C HIS A 242 9.05 -12.05 -11.98
N VAL A 243 9.58 -10.85 -11.74
CA VAL A 243 9.21 -9.63 -12.49
C VAL A 243 10.32 -9.06 -13.36
N GLN A 244 11.57 -9.52 -13.20
CA GLN A 244 12.73 -9.01 -13.96
C GLN A 244 12.52 -9.03 -15.47
N ASP A 245 11.82 -10.05 -15.97
CA ASP A 245 11.54 -10.24 -17.39
C ASP A 245 10.55 -9.23 -17.97
N ALA A 246 9.84 -8.48 -17.12
CA ALA A 246 8.95 -7.42 -17.53
C ALA A 246 9.71 -6.16 -17.96
N PHE A 247 10.96 -5.99 -17.53
CA PHE A 247 11.73 -4.74 -17.69
C PHE A 247 12.74 -4.78 -18.82
N VAL A 248 13.02 -3.62 -19.41
CA VAL A 248 14.10 -3.46 -20.40
C VAL A 248 15.48 -3.57 -19.73
N GLN A 249 15.60 -3.09 -18.50
CA GLN A 249 16.77 -3.28 -17.64
C GLN A 249 16.37 -4.20 -16.49
N SER A 250 16.97 -5.38 -16.41
CA SER A 250 16.57 -6.44 -15.48
C SER A 250 17.12 -6.29 -14.06
N THR A 251 17.87 -5.23 -13.75
CA THR A 251 18.48 -5.02 -12.43
C THR A 251 17.55 -4.24 -11.50
N PRO A 252 17.30 -4.70 -10.25
CA PRO A 252 16.47 -3.98 -9.30
C PRO A 252 17.12 -2.64 -8.89
N ALA A 253 16.28 -1.69 -8.45
CA ALA A 253 16.77 -0.43 -7.88
C ALA A 253 17.34 -0.73 -6.49
N THR A 254 18.68 -0.76 -6.37
CA THR A 254 19.50 -0.97 -5.16
C THR A 254 18.79 -1.68 -4.00
N HIS A 255 18.91 -3.01 -3.96
CA HIS A 255 18.67 -3.81 -2.77
C HIS A 255 19.77 -3.52 -1.74
N ASP A 256 19.41 -3.14 -0.51
CA ASP A 256 20.30 -3.28 0.63
C ASP A 256 20.10 -4.70 1.21
N GLU A 257 21.02 -5.61 0.89
CA GLU A 257 20.99 -7.02 1.32
C GLU A 257 21.13 -7.20 2.84
N SER A 258 21.35 -6.12 3.61
CA SER A 258 21.53 -6.20 5.07
C SER A 258 20.24 -6.53 5.86
N LEU A 259 19.06 -6.36 5.28
CA LEU A 259 17.77 -6.50 5.97
C LEU A 259 17.20 -7.93 6.03
N GLN A 260 17.79 -8.91 5.35
CA GLN A 260 17.34 -10.32 5.40
C GLN A 260 17.86 -11.11 6.62
N ARG A 261 18.70 -10.52 7.47
CA ARG A 261 19.39 -11.26 8.55
C ARG A 261 18.68 -11.35 9.91
N HIS A 262 17.40 -11.00 10.00
CA HIS A 262 16.66 -11.07 11.27
C HIS A 262 15.34 -11.83 11.15
N GLN A 263 15.41 -13.10 10.74
CA GLN A 263 14.42 -14.11 11.09
C GLN A 263 15.17 -15.42 11.43
N CYS A 264 15.39 -15.63 12.72
CA CYS A 264 15.62 -16.91 13.38
C CYS A 264 14.62 -16.98 14.53
#